data_AF-A0A6S7G7I5-F1
#
_entry.id   AF-A0A6S7G7I5-F1
#
_cell.length_a   1.000
_cell.length_b   1.000
_cell.length_c   1.000
_cell.angle_alpha   90.00
_cell.angle_beta   90.00
_cell.angle_gamma   90.00
#
_symmetry.space_group_name_H-M   'P 1'
#
loop_
_entity.id
_entity.type
_entity.pdbx_description
1 polymer ?
#
loop_
_entity_poly.entity_id
_entity_poly.type
_entity_poly.pdbx_seq_one_letter_code
_entity_poly.pdbx_strand_id
1 'polypeptide(L)'
;MEAEYRATIQIFRYRRPTTKERRTYYIRIGQEIADLDDSIPDPALEGNQNEYTRLIHKLDQHFLPRENKDYARFKLGNLVQQDDELMATYYARIREIAKKCSYTDENDAIRDHLIKTMHNNAIRVKAIRNNWTLQEILEEAAITEQGQLQAKEIKQPKSEIC
;
A
#
# COMPACT_ATOMS: atom_id res chain seq x y z
N MET A 1 27.62 -36.34 -12.62
CA MET A 1 27.81 -36.93 -13.96
C MET A 1 26.74 -37.99 -14.13
N GLU A 2 25.95 -38.03 -15.18
CA GLU A 2 25.84 -37.20 -16.37
C GLU A 2 24.47 -37.55 -16.99
N ALA A 3 23.88 -36.57 -17.69
CA ALA A 3 23.03 -36.68 -18.87
C ALA A 3 22.31 -38.03 -19.12
N GLU A 4 20.98 -38.07 -19.28
CA GLU A 4 20.26 -37.55 -20.45
C GLU A 4 18.78 -37.38 -20.05
N TYR A 5 18.13 -36.22 -20.10
CA TYR A 5 17.82 -35.44 -21.30
C TYR A 5 17.32 -36.29 -22.49
N ARG A 6 16.14 -36.91 -22.38
CA ARG A 6 15.26 -37.10 -23.55
C ARG A 6 13.79 -36.87 -23.20
N ALA A 7 13.42 -35.61 -23.42
CA ALA A 7 12.15 -35.11 -23.91
C ALA A 7 11.01 -36.14 -24.05
N THR A 8 10.00 -35.99 -23.19
CA THR A 8 8.62 -36.26 -23.58
C THR A 8 7.87 -34.94 -23.54
N ILE A 9 8.17 -34.09 -24.52
CA ILE A 9 7.23 -33.07 -24.99
C ILE A 9 6.07 -33.83 -25.63
N GLN A 10 5.19 -34.40 -24.82
CA GLN A 10 3.84 -34.66 -25.27
C GLN A 10 3.13 -33.32 -25.14
N ILE A 11 3.16 -32.60 -26.28
CA ILE A 11 2.27 -31.50 -26.59
C ILE A 11 0.87 -32.01 -26.29
N PHE A 12 0.36 -31.73 -25.09
CA PHE A 12 -1.07 -31.74 -24.83
C PHE A 12 -1.61 -30.73 -25.82
N ARG A 13 -2.06 -31.23 -26.97
CA ARG A 13 -2.87 -30.48 -27.93
C ARG A 13 -4.05 -29.97 -27.13
N TYR A 14 -3.91 -28.76 -26.63
CA TYR A 14 -4.99 -28.02 -26.01
C TYR A 14 -6.02 -27.84 -27.11
N ARG A 15 -7.00 -28.73 -27.13
CA ARG A 15 -8.15 -28.62 -28.00
C ARG A 15 -8.82 -27.31 -27.62
N ARG A 16 -8.97 -26.39 -28.59
CA ARG A 16 -9.71 -25.15 -28.36
C ARG A 16 -11.04 -25.53 -27.68
N PRO A 17 -11.38 -24.94 -26.52
CA PRO A 17 -12.63 -25.26 -25.85
C PRO A 17 -13.77 -24.88 -26.78
N THR A 18 -14.78 -25.74 -26.82
CA THR A 18 -15.96 -25.51 -27.66
C THR A 18 -16.94 -24.61 -26.93
N THR A 19 -17.83 -23.96 -27.68
CA THR A 19 -18.88 -23.03 -27.21
C THR A 19 -19.72 -23.56 -26.03
N LYS A 20 -19.73 -24.88 -25.76
CA LYS A 20 -20.44 -25.52 -24.65
C LYS A 20 -19.79 -25.34 -23.27
N GLU A 21 -18.46 -25.25 -23.18
CA GLU A 21 -17.74 -25.10 -21.90
C GLU A 21 -17.91 -23.67 -21.37
N ARG A 22 -17.81 -22.67 -22.25
CA ARG A 22 -18.21 -21.28 -21.98
C ARG A 22 -19.68 -21.16 -21.53
N ARG A 23 -20.59 -21.87 -22.21
CA ARG A 23 -22.03 -21.86 -21.90
C ARG A 23 -22.33 -22.32 -20.47
N THR A 24 -21.72 -23.43 -20.04
CA THR A 24 -21.95 -24.00 -18.71
C THR A 24 -21.48 -23.06 -17.60
N TYR A 25 -20.42 -22.30 -17.87
CA TYR A 25 -19.85 -21.34 -16.95
C TYR A 25 -20.69 -20.05 -16.84
N TYR A 26 -21.11 -19.46 -17.96
CA TYR A 26 -22.03 -18.29 -17.95
C TYR A 26 -23.38 -18.62 -17.30
N ILE A 27 -23.88 -19.86 -17.46
CA ILE A 27 -25.11 -20.33 -16.79
C ILE A 27 -24.99 -20.24 -15.25
N ARG A 28 -23.78 -20.37 -14.68
CA ARG A 28 -23.57 -20.37 -13.23
C ARG A 28 -23.40 -18.97 -12.63
N ILE A 29 -22.99 -17.99 -13.44
CA ILE A 29 -22.61 -16.64 -12.98
C ILE A 29 -23.70 -15.61 -13.31
N GLY A 30 -24.57 -15.90 -14.27
CA GLY A 30 -25.67 -15.02 -14.70
C GLY A 30 -25.35 -14.32 -16.02
N GLN A 31 -26.40 -13.98 -16.77
CA GLN A 31 -26.29 -13.34 -18.09
C GLN A 31 -25.58 -11.99 -18.02
N GLU A 32 -25.74 -11.25 -16.93
CA GLU A 32 -25.14 -9.93 -16.75
C GLU A 32 -23.60 -9.95 -16.80
N ILE A 33 -22.96 -10.97 -16.22
CA ILE A 33 -21.49 -11.10 -16.28
C ILE A 33 -21.03 -11.66 -17.63
N ALA A 34 -21.88 -12.43 -18.32
CA ALA A 34 -21.58 -12.90 -19.68
C ALA A 34 -21.58 -11.75 -20.69
N ASP A 35 -22.61 -10.91 -20.66
CA ASP A 35 -22.72 -9.72 -21.50
C ASP A 35 -21.58 -8.74 -21.21
N LEU A 36 -21.20 -8.64 -19.94
CA LEU A 36 -20.07 -7.82 -19.52
C LEU A 36 -18.73 -8.36 -20.01
N ASP A 37 -18.49 -9.68 -19.92
CA ASP A 37 -17.28 -10.31 -20.44
C ASP A 37 -17.11 -10.03 -21.94
N ASP A 38 -18.18 -10.15 -22.72
CA ASP A 38 -18.16 -9.83 -24.16
C ASP A 38 -17.87 -8.33 -24.43
N SER A 39 -18.22 -7.44 -23.50
CA SER A 39 -18.05 -5.98 -23.66
C SER A 39 -16.65 -5.45 -23.28
N ILE A 40 -15.91 -6.18 -22.44
CA ILE A 40 -14.60 -5.75 -21.92
C ILE A 40 -13.48 -6.35 -22.78
N PRO A 41 -12.38 -5.63 -23.05
CA PRO A 41 -11.22 -6.19 -23.75
C PRO A 41 -10.53 -7.29 -22.94
N ASP A 42 -10.03 -8.33 -23.62
CA ASP A 42 -9.26 -9.38 -22.96
C ASP A 42 -7.92 -8.84 -22.40
N PRO A 43 -7.51 -9.27 -21.19
CA PRO A 43 -6.24 -8.85 -20.61
C PRO A 43 -5.07 -9.37 -21.45
N ALA A 44 -4.01 -8.57 -21.58
CA ALA A 44 -2.76 -8.96 -22.23
C ALA A 44 -1.99 -9.96 -21.36
N LEU A 45 -2.45 -11.21 -21.33
CA LEU A 45 -1.81 -12.30 -20.60
C LEU A 45 -0.84 -13.05 -21.52
N GLU A 46 0.44 -13.10 -21.14
CA GLU A 46 1.43 -13.92 -21.83
C GLU A 46 1.27 -15.39 -21.41
N GLY A 47 1.09 -16.29 -22.40
CA GLY A 47 1.03 -17.73 -22.20
C GLY A 47 -0.37 -18.36 -22.29
N ASN A 48 -0.39 -19.69 -22.27
CA ASN A 48 -1.60 -20.51 -22.45
C ASN A 48 -2.34 -20.68 -21.11
N GLN A 49 -2.83 -19.59 -20.52
CA GLN A 49 -3.64 -19.61 -19.30
C GLN A 49 -5.08 -20.09 -19.59
N ASN A 50 -5.67 -20.84 -18.65
CA ASN A 50 -7.05 -21.34 -18.72
C ASN A 50 -8.07 -20.18 -18.80
N GLU A 51 -9.18 -20.37 -19.53
CA GLU A 51 -10.26 -19.38 -19.72
C GLU A 51 -10.82 -18.85 -18.39
N TYR A 52 -10.91 -19.70 -17.36
CA TYR A 52 -11.32 -19.29 -16.02
C TYR A 52 -10.40 -18.22 -15.43
N THR A 53 -9.08 -18.45 -15.49
CA THR A 53 -8.08 -17.50 -14.96
C THR A 53 -8.07 -16.20 -15.76
N ARG A 54 -8.29 -16.28 -17.08
CA ARG A 54 -8.42 -15.10 -17.94
C ARG A 54 -9.61 -14.24 -17.54
N LEU A 55 -10.77 -14.85 -17.30
CA LEU A 55 -11.95 -14.08 -16.89
C LEU A 55 -11.78 -13.46 -15.51
N ILE A 56 -11.26 -14.20 -14.52
CA ILE A 56 -11.01 -13.64 -13.19
C ILE A 56 -10.08 -12.42 -13.31
N HIS A 57 -8.98 -12.51 -14.06
CA HIS A 57 -8.11 -11.35 -14.27
C HIS A 57 -8.77 -10.20 -15.02
N LYS A 58 -9.62 -10.50 -16.00
CA LYS A 58 -10.39 -9.50 -16.75
C LYS A 58 -11.37 -8.76 -15.85
N LEU A 59 -12.11 -9.49 -15.02
CA LEU A 59 -13.02 -8.92 -14.03
C LEU A 59 -12.27 -8.16 -12.95
N ASP A 60 -11.15 -8.68 -12.45
CA ASP A 60 -10.29 -7.99 -11.49
C ASP A 60 -9.77 -6.67 -12.05
N GLN A 61 -9.27 -6.65 -13.28
CA GLN A 61 -8.80 -5.41 -13.92
C GLN A 61 -9.90 -4.37 -14.14
N HIS A 62 -11.13 -4.82 -14.32
CA HIS A 62 -12.27 -3.96 -14.60
C HIS A 62 -12.94 -3.45 -13.32
N PHE A 63 -13.05 -4.29 -12.30
CA PHE A 63 -13.81 -4.02 -11.08
C PHE A 63 -12.96 -3.68 -9.86
N LEU A 64 -11.72 -4.15 -9.78
CA LEU A 64 -10.87 -3.71 -8.69
C LEU A 64 -10.60 -2.21 -8.86
N PRO A 65 -10.74 -1.43 -7.78
CA PRO A 65 -10.28 -0.06 -7.78
C PRO A 65 -8.83 -0.06 -8.24
N ARG A 66 -8.54 0.60 -9.37
CA ARG A 66 -7.16 0.79 -9.79
C ARG A 66 -6.49 1.61 -8.70
N GLU A 67 -5.65 0.98 -7.88
CA GLU A 67 -4.86 1.68 -6.90
C GLU A 67 -3.92 2.63 -7.65
N ASN A 68 -4.37 3.87 -7.78
CA ASN A 68 -3.58 4.90 -8.42
C ASN A 68 -2.51 5.33 -7.43
N LYS A 69 -1.34 4.68 -7.54
CA LYS A 69 -0.15 5.03 -6.76
C LYS A 69 0.16 6.53 -6.81
N ASP A 70 -0.09 7.20 -7.93
CA ASP A 70 0.19 8.62 -8.09
C ASP A 70 -0.81 9.47 -7.31
N TYR A 71 -2.08 9.04 -7.24
CA TYR A 71 -3.07 9.67 -6.37
C TYR A 71 -2.75 9.44 -4.88
N ALA A 72 -2.29 8.25 -4.50
CA ALA A 72 -1.84 7.98 -3.14
C ALA A 72 -0.65 8.87 -2.76
N ARG A 73 0.34 9.02 -3.66
CA ARG A 73 1.48 9.93 -3.49
C ARG A 73 1.05 11.39 -3.40
N PHE A 74 0.08 11.81 -4.21
CA PHE A 74 -0.51 13.14 -4.12
C PHE A 74 -1.18 13.37 -2.75
N LYS A 75 -1.96 12.39 -2.28
CA LYS A 75 -2.60 12.45 -0.97
C LYS A 75 -1.57 12.51 0.17
N LEU A 76 -0.50 11.72 0.05
CA LEU A 76 0.63 11.76 0.99
C LEU A 76 1.29 13.13 0.96
N GLY A 77 1.60 13.68 -0.22
CA GLY A 77 2.29 14.97 -0.36
C GLY A 77 1.55 16.16 0.24
N ASN A 78 0.22 16.09 0.34
CA ASN A 78 -0.63 17.11 0.97
C ASN A 78 -0.94 16.82 2.45
N LEU A 79 -0.52 15.67 2.98
CA LEU A 79 -0.68 15.36 4.38
C LEU A 79 0.28 16.23 5.21
N VAL A 80 -0.26 16.82 6.27
CA VAL A 80 0.49 17.59 7.25
C VAL A 80 0.06 17.17 8.65
N GLN A 81 0.95 17.36 9.62
CA GLN A 81 0.63 17.14 11.03
C GLN A 81 -0.50 18.11 11.43
N GLN A 82 -1.48 17.64 12.20
CA GLN A 82 -2.51 18.52 12.75
C GLN A 82 -2.01 19.25 14.00
N ASP A 83 -2.64 20.37 14.34
CA ASP A 83 -2.39 21.05 15.60
C ASP A 83 -2.68 20.10 16.77
N ASP A 84 -1.78 20.08 17.75
CA ASP A 84 -1.82 19.19 18.92
C ASP A 84 -1.85 17.67 18.62
N GLU A 85 -1.57 17.25 17.38
CA GLU A 85 -1.46 15.83 17.04
C GLU A 85 -0.12 15.24 17.50
N LEU A 86 -0.19 14.15 18.28
CA LEU A 86 0.99 13.39 18.69
C LEU A 86 1.68 12.75 17.49
N MET A 87 3.01 12.68 17.56
CA MET A 87 3.83 12.12 16.48
C MET A 87 3.46 10.67 16.14
N ALA A 88 3.11 9.85 17.13
CA ALA A 88 2.71 8.47 16.91
C ALA A 88 1.44 8.34 16.05
N THR A 89 0.44 9.19 16.31
CA THR A 89 -0.82 9.24 15.55
C THR A 89 -0.56 9.75 14.13
N TYR A 90 0.27 10.79 14.00
CA TYR A 90 0.64 11.34 12.71
C TYR A 90 1.36 10.30 11.84
N TYR A 91 2.35 9.61 12.41
CA TYR A 91 3.08 8.52 11.76
C TYR A 91 2.15 7.40 11.29
N ALA A 92 1.17 6.99 12.11
CA ALA A 92 0.20 5.96 11.73
C ALA A 92 -0.59 6.36 10.47
N ARG A 93 -1.04 7.62 10.37
CA ARG A 93 -1.74 8.14 9.18
C ARG A 93 -0.84 8.14 7.94
N ILE A 94 0.40 8.58 8.08
CA ILE A 94 1.38 8.58 6.97
C ILE A 94 1.56 7.14 6.47
N ARG A 95 1.79 6.19 7.39
CA ARG A 95 2.04 4.78 7.06
C ARG A 95 0.88 4.13 6.31
N GLU A 96 -0.37 4.41 6.71
CA GLU A 96 -1.54 3.87 6.00
C GLU A 96 -1.66 4.35 4.54
N ILE A 97 -1.23 5.59 4.26
CA ILE A 97 -1.21 6.11 2.89
C ILE A 97 0.02 5.61 2.13
N ALA A 98 1.17 5.52 2.78
CA ALA A 98 2.42 5.05 2.19
C ALA A 98 2.32 3.64 1.60
N LYS A 99 1.56 2.73 2.25
CA LYS A 99 1.26 1.37 1.75
C LYS A 99 0.68 1.36 0.32
N LYS A 100 -0.07 2.42 -0.05
CA LYS A 100 -0.73 2.55 -1.37
C LYS A 100 0.12 3.27 -2.41
N CYS A 101 1.29 3.78 -2.02
CA CYS A 101 2.15 4.57 -2.88
C CYS A 101 3.16 3.74 -3.68
N SER A 102 3.28 2.44 -3.38
CA SER A 102 4.23 1.51 -3.99
C SER A 102 5.67 2.07 -4.01
N TYR A 103 6.17 2.49 -2.85
CA TYR A 103 7.56 2.93 -2.70
C TYR A 103 8.50 1.71 -2.67
N THR A 104 9.73 1.88 -3.16
CA THR A 104 10.77 0.83 -3.06
C THR A 104 11.22 0.65 -1.62
N ASP A 105 11.43 1.77 -0.91
CA ASP A 105 11.65 1.81 0.52
C ASP A 105 10.58 2.71 1.15
N GLU A 106 9.61 2.07 1.82
CA GLU A 106 8.52 2.79 2.49
C GLU A 106 9.03 3.61 3.68
N ASN A 107 10.04 3.12 4.41
CA ASN A 107 10.52 3.79 5.61
C ASN A 107 11.30 5.05 5.26
N ASP A 108 12.10 5.02 4.20
CA ASP A 108 12.82 6.21 3.71
C ASP A 108 11.85 7.27 3.16
N ALA A 109 10.84 6.85 2.39
CA ALA A 109 9.80 7.77 1.91
C ALA A 109 8.98 8.39 3.05
N ILE A 110 8.64 7.61 4.08
CA ILE A 110 7.96 8.11 5.28
C ILE A 110 8.86 9.09 6.04
N ARG A 111 10.14 8.77 6.20
CA ARG A 111 11.13 9.63 6.85
C ARG A 111 11.21 11.00 6.17
N ASP A 112 11.40 11.03 4.86
CA ASP A 112 11.50 12.25 4.07
C ASP A 112 10.23 13.10 4.19
N HIS A 113 9.07 12.44 4.12
CA HIS A 113 7.79 13.11 4.29
C HIS A 113 7.64 13.72 5.69
N LEU A 114 8.05 12.99 6.73
CA LEU A 114 7.95 13.41 8.12
C LEU A 114 8.87 14.62 8.39
N ILE A 115 10.11 14.59 7.91
CA ILE A 115 11.04 15.75 8.00
C ILE A 115 10.44 16.98 7.31
N LYS A 116 9.79 16.82 6.16
CA LYS A 116 9.18 17.92 5.41
C LYS A 116 7.98 18.56 6.14
N THR A 117 7.16 17.76 6.83
CA THR A 117 5.81 18.16 7.24
C THR A 117 5.59 18.24 8.76
N MET A 118 6.52 17.77 9.58
CA MET A 118 6.41 17.82 11.05
C MET A 118 6.38 19.25 11.60
N HIS A 119 5.67 19.51 12.69
CA HIS A 119 5.62 20.86 13.30
C HIS A 119 6.90 21.21 14.09
N ASN A 120 7.53 20.22 14.71
CA ASN A 120 8.67 20.47 15.60
C ASN A 120 9.96 20.73 14.81
N ASN A 121 10.29 22.01 14.62
CA ASN A 121 11.50 22.41 13.90
C ASN A 121 12.80 22.01 14.62
N ALA A 122 12.81 21.88 15.95
CA ALA A 122 14.01 21.48 16.69
C ALA A 122 14.40 20.03 16.37
N ILE A 123 13.42 19.12 16.34
CA ILE A 123 13.64 17.72 15.95
C ILE A 123 14.03 17.66 14.47
N ARG A 124 13.37 18.45 13.61
CA ARG A 124 13.69 18.54 12.17
C ARG A 124 15.16 18.88 11.91
N VAL A 125 15.67 19.91 12.58
CA VAL A 125 17.07 20.35 12.43
C VAL A 125 18.05 19.28 12.93
N LYS A 126 17.75 18.64 14.08
CA LYS A 126 18.59 17.54 14.60
C LYS A 126 18.60 16.34 13.65
N ALA A 127 17.43 15.95 13.11
CA ALA A 127 17.28 14.83 12.19
C ALA A 127 18.11 15.03 10.92
N ILE A 128 18.04 16.22 10.31
CA ILE A 128 18.83 16.56 9.11
C ILE A 128 20.33 16.57 9.42
N ARG A 129 20.74 17.20 10.54
CA ARG A 129 22.15 17.30 10.92
C ARG A 129 22.80 15.94 11.16
N ASN A 130 22.09 15.04 11.81
CA ASN A 130 22.63 13.74 12.24
C ASN A 130 22.29 12.60 11.27
N ASN A 131 21.55 12.89 10.20
CA ASN A 131 21.03 11.90 9.24
C ASN A 131 20.29 10.75 9.95
N TRP A 132 19.36 11.11 10.83
CA TRP A 132 18.58 10.14 11.59
C TRP A 132 17.73 9.25 10.69
N THR A 133 17.55 8.01 11.14
CA THR A 133 16.60 7.03 10.63
C THR A 133 15.18 7.37 11.07
N LEU A 134 14.18 6.75 10.43
CA LEU A 134 12.78 6.91 10.82
C LEU A 134 12.55 6.60 12.31
N GLN A 135 13.18 5.54 12.82
CA GLN A 135 13.02 5.11 14.20
C GLN A 135 13.58 6.14 15.19
N GLU A 136 14.78 6.68 14.94
CA GLU A 136 15.40 7.70 15.79
C GLU A 136 14.55 8.98 15.86
N ILE A 137 13.91 9.37 14.74
CA ILE A 137 13.00 10.54 14.75
C ILE A 137 11.77 10.28 15.61
N LEU A 138 11.18 9.08 15.54
CA LEU A 138 10.01 8.71 16.33
C LEU A 138 10.35 8.61 17.82
N GLU A 139 11.52 8.07 18.16
CA GLU A 139 12.01 7.97 19.54
C GLU A 139 12.27 9.35 20.15
N GLU A 140 12.99 10.24 19.45
CA GLU A 140 13.22 11.60 19.93
C GLU A 140 11.91 12.38 20.09
N ALA A 141 10.95 12.19 19.18
CA ALA A 141 9.64 12.81 19.28
C ALA A 141 8.88 12.33 20.51
N ALA A 142 8.86 11.02 20.77
CA ALA A 142 8.22 10.45 21.95
C ALA A 142 8.87 10.96 23.25
N ILE A 143 10.21 11.01 23.32
CA ILE A 143 10.95 11.55 24.47
C ILE A 143 10.61 13.03 24.68
N THR A 144 10.56 13.81 23.60
CA THR A 144 10.23 15.24 23.67
C THR A 144 8.80 15.47 24.15
N GLU A 145 7.83 14.72 23.64
CA GLU A 145 6.42 14.80 24.04
C GLU A 145 6.25 14.40 25.53
N GLN A 146 6.89 13.31 25.97
CA GLN A 146 6.89 12.91 27.38
C GLN A 146 7.54 13.97 28.28
N GLY A 147 8.68 14.52 27.88
CA GLY A 147 9.36 15.59 28.61
C GLY A 147 8.51 16.86 28.73
N GLN A 148 7.74 17.19 27.69
CA GLN A 148 6.79 18.31 27.74
C GLN A 148 5.64 18.05 28.71
N LEU A 149 5.11 16.83 28.76
CA LEU A 149 4.06 16.46 29.72
C LEU A 149 4.58 16.56 31.16
N GLN A 150 5.74 15.97 31.46
CA GLN A 150 6.36 16.03 32.77
C GLN A 150 6.68 17.48 33.19
N ALA A 151 7.18 18.30 32.26
CA ALA A 151 7.44 19.71 32.52
C ALA A 151 6.17 20.52 32.79
N LYS A 152 5.03 20.15 32.19
CA LYS A 152 3.72 20.75 32.49
C LYS A 152 3.25 20.37 33.89
N GLU A 153 3.40 19.11 34.31
CA GLU A 153 3.05 18.65 35.66
C GLU A 153 3.85 19.39 36.75
N ILE A 154 5.17 19.59 36.55
CA ILE A 154 6.02 20.32 37.50
C ILE A 154 5.58 21.79 37.65
N LYS A 155 5.10 22.41 36.57
CA LYS A 155 4.69 23.82 36.57
C LYS A 155 3.31 24.07 37.16
N GLN A 156 2.47 23.05 37.30
CA GLN A 156 1.18 23.22 37.97
C GLN A 156 1.44 23.37 39.48
N PRO A 157 1.15 24.54 40.09
CA PRO A 157 1.24 24.66 41.53
C PRO A 157 0.25 23.65 42.13
N LYS A 158 0.69 22.87 43.12
CA LYS A 158 -0.22 22.06 43.93
C LYS A 158 -1.27 23.02 44.48
N SER A 159 -2.48 22.99 43.93
CA SER A 159 -3.64 23.58 44.59
C SER A 159 -3.86 22.72 45.83
N GLU A 160 -3.28 23.17 46.94
CA GLU A 160 -3.57 22.62 48.25
C GLU A 160 -5.08 22.71 48.45
N ILE A 161 -5.68 21.54 48.60
CA ILE A 161 -7.06 21.37 49.01
C ILE A 161 -7.11 21.93 50.45
N CYS A 162 -7.69 23.12 50.60
CA CYS A 162 -8.20 23.59 51.89
C CYS A 162 -9.60 23.01 52.13
#